data_AF-A0AB39S4M6-F1
#
_entry.id   AF-A0AB39S4M6-F1
#
_cell.length_a   1.000
_cell.length_b   1.000
_cell.length_c   1.000
_cell.angle_alpha   90.00
_cell.angle_beta   90.00
_cell.angle_gamma   90.00
#
_symmetry.space_group_name_H-M   'P 1'
#
loop_
_entity.id
_entity.type
_entity.pdbx_description
1 polymer ?
#
loop_
_entity_poly.entity_id
_entity_poly.type
_entity_poly.pdbx_seq_one_letter_code
_entity_poly.pdbx_strand_id
1 'polypeptide(L)' 'MRTKRLACRTCGTMQDFRLLNDAEKAAVRKDKGIPFVHDYWRCTASGCLWYHRWYKKSDGGTLPEEFRKPKPETATG' A
#
# COMPACT_ATOMS: atom_id res chain seq x y z
N MET A 1 -8.49 12.63 3.55
CA MET A 1 -8.13 11.30 3.00
C MET A 1 -8.86 10.22 3.81
N ARG A 2 -9.53 9.26 3.17
CA ARG A 2 -10.16 8.14 3.89
C ARG A 2 -9.11 7.08 4.21
N THR A 3 -8.96 6.76 5.49
CA THR A 3 -8.08 5.67 5.95
C THR A 3 -8.89 4.55 6.59
N LYS A 4 -8.33 3.35 6.63
CA LYS A 4 -8.86 2.18 7.30
C LYS A 4 -7.75 1.48 8.09
N ARG A 5 -8.07 0.98 9.28
CA ARG A 5 -7.12 0.20 10.07
C ARG A 5 -7.18 -1.27 9.65
N LEU A 6 -6.11 -1.78 9.06
CA LEU A 6 -6.03 -3.14 8.49
C LEU A 6 -4.75 -3.84 8.92
N ALA A 7 -4.78 -5.18 8.95
CA ALA A 7 -3.62 -5.99 9.31
C ALA A 7 -2.61 -6.03 8.16
N CYS A 8 -1.46 -5.37 8.33
CA CYS A 8 -0.40 -5.39 7.32
C CYS A 8 0.42 -6.69 7.43
N ARG A 9 0.63 -7.39 6.30
CA ARG A 9 1.47 -8.59 6.26
C ARG A 9 2.95 -8.25 6.45
N THR A 10 3.41 -7.14 5.88
CA THR A 10 4.82 -6.73 5.93
C THR A 10 5.20 -6.11 7.28
N CYS A 11 4.31 -5.32 7.90
CA CYS A 11 4.59 -4.70 9.20
C CYS A 11 4.27 -5.62 10.40
N GLY A 12 3.55 -6.73 10.18
CA GLY A 12 3.13 -7.66 11.25
C GLY A 12 2.07 -7.13 12.23
N THR A 13 1.59 -5.90 12.03
CA THR A 13 0.69 -5.20 12.96
C THR A 13 -0.47 -4.52 12.24
N MET A 14 -1.45 -4.02 13.01
CA MET A 14 -2.54 -3.19 12.50
C MET A 14 -2.03 -1.80 12.14
N GLN A 15 -2.04 -1.48 10.85
CA GLN A 15 -1.58 -0.20 10.32
C GLN A 15 -2.74 0.57 9.71
N ASP A 16 -2.54 1.87 9.50
CA ASP A 16 -3.45 2.64 8.68
C ASP A 16 -3.17 2.38 7.20
N PHE A 17 -4.25 2.24 6.46
CA PHE A 17 -4.25 2.01 5.04
C PHE A 17 -5.03 3.12 4.37
N ARG A 18 -4.56 3.58 3.21
CA ARG A 18 -5.28 4.52 2.35
C ARG A 18 -5.57 3.89 1.01
N LEU A 19 -6.56 4.43 0.30
CA LEU A 19 -6.75 4.09 -1.11
C LEU A 19 -5.49 4.38 -1.93
N LEU A 20 -5.26 3.57 -2.97
CA LEU A 20 -4.24 3.83 -3.97
C LEU A 20 -4.50 5.18 -4.65
N ASN A 21 -3.43 5.93 -4.93
CA ASN A 21 -3.48 7.10 -5.80
C ASN A 21 -3.46 6.67 -7.28
N ASP A 22 -3.63 7.60 -8.23
CA ASP A 22 -3.80 7.21 -9.64
C ASP A 22 -2.54 6.60 -10.27
N ALA A 23 -1.34 6.99 -9.82
CA ALA A 23 -0.09 6.36 -10.24
C ALA A 23 0.03 4.92 -9.71
N GLU A 24 -0.28 4.70 -8.43
CA GLU A 24 -0.30 3.36 -7.82
C GLU A 24 -1.36 2.47 -8.45
N LYS A 25 -2.55 3.01 -8.75
CA LYS A 25 -3.60 2.30 -9.48
C LYS A 25 -3.12 1.88 -10.86
N ALA A 26 -2.44 2.76 -11.59
CA ALA A 26 -1.89 2.44 -12.92
C ALA A 26 -0.85 1.31 -12.83
N ALA A 27 0.04 1.36 -11.83
CA ALA A 27 1.03 0.31 -11.59
C ALA A 27 0.36 -1.04 -11.27
N VAL A 28 -0.62 -1.06 -10.36
CA VAL A 28 -1.35 -2.29 -10.00
C VAL A 28 -2.17 -2.84 -11.17
N ARG A 29 -2.77 -1.98 -12.00
CA ARG A 29 -3.48 -2.39 -13.22
C ARG A 29 -2.53 -3.08 -14.21
N LYS A 30 -1.34 -2.51 -14.41
CA LYS A 30 -0.32 -3.06 -15.31
C LYS A 30 0.23 -4.40 -14.80
N ASP A 31 0.47 -4.51 -13.49
CA ASP A 31 1.02 -5.70 -12.84
C ASP A 31 0.00 -6.86 -12.80
N LYS A 32 -1.22 -6.59 -12.33
CA LYS A 32 -2.27 -7.62 -12.16
C LYS A 32 -3.09 -7.89 -13.43
N GLY A 33 -3.04 -7.01 -14.43
CA GLY A 33 -3.88 -7.11 -15.63
C GLY A 33 -5.38 -6.91 -15.37
N ILE A 34 -5.76 -6.23 -14.28
CA ILE A 34 -7.17 -6.03 -13.89
C ILE A 34 -7.57 -4.54 -14.01
N PRO A 35 -8.79 -4.23 -14.48
CA PRO A 35 -9.23 -2.83 -14.62
C PRO A 35 -9.69 -2.20 -13.29
N PHE A 36 -10.27 -3.00 -12.39
CA PHE A 36 -10.88 -2.54 -11.15
C PHE A 36 -9.93 -2.63 -9.96
N VAL A 37 -9.30 -1.50 -9.64
CA VAL A 37 -8.35 -1.37 -8.52
C VAL A 37 -8.78 -0.36 -7.44
N HIS A 38 -10.04 0.08 -7.47
CA HIS A 38 -10.58 1.09 -6.54
C HIS A 38 -10.72 0.58 -5.10
N ASP A 39 -10.78 -0.74 -4.91
CA ASP A 39 -10.90 -1.37 -3.59
C ASP A 39 -9.56 -1.73 -2.95
N TYR A 40 -8.43 -1.44 -3.60
CA TYR A 40 -7.12 -1.69 -3.02
C TYR A 40 -6.68 -0.56 -2.12
N TRP A 41 -6.11 -0.95 -1.00
CA TRP A 41 -5.60 -0.05 0.00
C TRP A 41 -4.13 -0.36 0.23
N ARG A 42 -3.31 0.68 0.35
CA ARG A 42 -1.89 0.60 0.66
C ARG A 42 -1.64 1.02 2.09
N CYS A 43 -0.75 0.30 2.77
CA CYS A 43 -0.22 0.67 4.07
C CYS A 43 0.43 2.08 4.03
N THR A 44 0.16 2.90 5.04
CA THR A 44 0.75 4.25 5.16
C THR A 44 2.06 4.25 5.95
N ALA A 45 2.43 3.14 6.60
CA ALA A 45 3.68 3.01 7.33
C ALA A 45 4.89 3.30 6.44
N SER A 46 5.83 4.09 6.95
CA SER A 46 7.02 4.51 6.20
C SER A 46 7.83 3.29 5.76
N GLY A 47 8.31 3.31 4.50
CA GLY A 47 8.99 2.17 3.88
C GLY A 47 8.09 1.00 3.47
N CYS A 48 6.81 0.96 3.87
CA CYS A 48 5.91 -0.13 3.52
C CYS A 48 5.29 0.06 2.12
N LEU A 49 5.40 -0.98 1.30
CA LEU A 49 4.88 -1.06 -0.06
C LEU A 49 3.67 -2.00 -0.17
N TRP A 50 3.27 -2.63 0.93
CA TRP A 50 2.18 -3.60 0.94
C TRP A 50 0.84 -2.93 0.62
N TYR A 51 0.10 -3.54 -0.30
CA TYR A 51 -1.28 -3.19 -0.62
C TYR A 51 -2.16 -4.44 -0.68
N HIS A 52 -3.44 -4.31 -0.33
CA HIS A 52 -4.43 -5.39 -0.48
C HIS A 52 -5.86 -4.84 -0.54
N ARG A 53 -6.82 -5.67 -0.98
CA ARG A 53 -8.25 -5.33 -0.86
C ARG A 53 -8.69 -5.35 0.59
N TRP A 54 -9.56 -4.41 0.97
CA TRP A 54 -10.04 -4.32 2.36
C TRP A 54 -10.78 -5.58 2.84
N TYR A 55 -11.49 -6.28 1.95
CA TYR A 55 -12.24 -7.52 2.26
C TYR A 55 -11.47 -8.81 1.94
N LYS A 56 -10.31 -8.74 1.27
CA LYS A 56 -9.56 -9.93 0.84
C LYS A 56 -8.06 -9.68 0.94
N LYS A 57 -7.51 -9.89 2.14
CA LYS A 57 -6.07 -9.70 2.43
C LYS A 57 -5.15 -10.54 1.55
N SER A 58 -5.57 -11.75 1.19
CA SER A 58 -4.82 -12.64 0.29
C SER A 58 -4.72 -12.10 -1.14
N ASP A 59 -5.64 -11.21 -1.54
CA ASP A 59 -5.57 -10.49 -2.80
C ASP A 59 -4.85 -9.15 -2.59
N GLY A 60 -3.55 -9.27 -2.34
CA GLY A 60 -2.63 -8.17 -2.14
C GLY A 60 -1.35 -8.33 -2.95
N GLY A 61 -0.42 -7.41 -2.74
CA GLY A 61 0.86 -7.38 -3.39
C GLY A 61 1.76 -6.30 -2.80
N THR A 62 2.93 -6.16 -3.41
CA THR A 62 3.89 -5.13 -3.06
C THR A 62 3.97 -4.14 -4.23
N LEU A 63 3.79 -2.85 -3.95
CA LEU A 63 3.99 -1.82 -4.98
C LEU A 63 5.46 -1.78 -5.42
N PRO A 64 5.76 -1.31 -6.63
CA PRO A 64 7.12 -1.08 -7.09
C PRO A 64 7.92 -0.18 -6.13
N GLU A 65 9.24 -0.36 -6.07
CA GLU A 65 10.11 0.36 -5.14
C GLU A 65 10.11 1.88 -5.34
N GLU A 66 9.80 2.36 -6.55
CA GLU A 66 9.61 3.80 -6.83
C GLU A 66 8.56 4.47 -5.94
N PHE A 67 7.58 3.69 -5.45
CA PHE A 67 6.55 4.18 -4.56
C PHE A 67 6.97 4.15 -3.09
N ARG A 68 8.19 3.70 -2.76
CA ARG A 68 8.64 3.58 -1.38
C ARG A 68 8.76 4.98 -0.80
N LYS A 69 7.95 5.27 0.21
CA LYS A 69 8.13 6.49 0.99
C LYS A 69 9.42 6.33 1.80
N PRO A 70 10.35 7.30 1.74
CA PRO A 70 11.51 7.27 2.61
C PRO A 70 11.03 7.18 4.06
N LYS A 71 11.65 6.30 4.84
CA LYS A 71 11.57 6.41 6.29
C LYS A 71 12.19 7.77 6.60
N PRO A 72 11.57 8.63 7.45
CA PRO A 72 12.29 9.81 7.91
C PRO A 72 13.57 9.28 8.55
N GLU A 73 14.70 9.46 7.86
CA GLU A 73 16.01 9.30 8.45
C GLU A 73 16.02 10.29 9.60
N THR A 74 16.11 9.75 10.81
CA THR A 74 16.41 10.56 11.97
C THR A 74 17.74 11.23 11.65
N ALA A 75 17.69 12.52 11.30
CA ALA A 75 18.88 13.35 11.28
C ALA A 75 19.47 13.29 12.70
N THR A 76 20.51 12.49 12.85
CA THR A 76 21.39 12.46 14.01
C THR A 76 22.78 12.62 13.43
N GLY A 77 23.37 13.77 13.68
CA GLY A 77 24.65 14.23 13.17
C GLY A 77 24.72 15.73 13.35
#